data_AF-A0A259DDE8-F1
#
_entry.id   AF-A0A259DDE8-F1
#
_cell.length_a   1.000
_cell.length_b   1.000
_cell.length_c   1.000
_cell.angle_alpha   90.00
_cell.angle_beta   90.00
_cell.angle_gamma   90.00
#
_symmetry.space_group_name_H-M   'P 1'
#
loop_
_entity.id
_entity.type
_entity.pdbx_description
1 polymer ?
#
loop_
_entity_poly.entity_id
_entity_poly.type
_entity_poly.pdbx_seq_one_letter_code
_entity_poly.pdbx_strand_id
1 'polypeptide(L)'
;MEGDLGAGKTTLVRGLLRALGYSGRVKSPTYTLAETYDLPAFELYHFDLYRLHDPREWLDAGFRDVSGQAVNLIEWPDKAAGWLPLPDVIVRLTITDDAREVECVAQSARGTDYLETCCSSC
;
A
#
# COMPACT_ATOMS: atom_id res chain seq x y z
N MET A 1 -1.99 4.11 -0.51
CA MET A 1 -1.52 4.53 -1.84
C MET A 1 -2.70 5.04 -2.64
N GLU A 2 -2.59 6.29 -3.06
CA GLU A 2 -3.61 7.04 -3.80
C GLU A 2 -3.08 7.37 -5.20
N GLY A 3 -4.00 7.62 -6.13
CA GLY A 3 -3.68 7.99 -7.51
C GLY A 3 -4.61 7.30 -8.50
N ASP A 4 -4.68 7.83 -9.72
CA ASP A 4 -5.61 7.36 -10.74
C ASP A 4 -5.33 5.92 -11.20
N LEU A 5 -6.30 5.35 -11.93
CA LEU A 5 -6.10 4.08 -12.62
C LEU A 5 -4.92 4.22 -13.60
N GLY A 6 -3.95 3.31 -13.51
CA GLY A 6 -2.73 3.40 -14.34
C GLY A 6 -1.64 4.33 -13.79
N ALA A 7 -1.82 4.96 -12.62
CA ALA A 7 -0.80 5.80 -11.98
C ALA A 7 0.46 5.03 -11.55
N GLY A 8 0.43 3.70 -11.56
CA GLY A 8 1.59 2.86 -11.26
C GLY A 8 1.65 2.35 -9.83
N LYS A 9 0.55 2.43 -9.06
CA LYS A 9 0.46 1.93 -7.67
C LYS A 9 0.99 0.49 -7.52
N THR A 10 0.45 -0.46 -8.28
CA THR A 10 0.97 -1.85 -8.26
C THR A 10 2.41 -1.94 -8.76
N THR A 11 2.84 -1.10 -9.70
CA THR A 11 4.25 -1.07 -10.14
C THR A 11 5.18 -0.67 -9.00
N LEU A 12 4.78 0.32 -8.19
CA LEU A 12 5.50 0.72 -6.99
C LEU A 12 5.56 -0.43 -5.96
N VAL A 13 4.44 -1.11 -5.71
CA VAL A 13 4.40 -2.30 -4.83
C VAL A 13 5.38 -3.37 -5.29
N ARG A 14 5.44 -3.66 -6.60
CA ARG A 14 6.39 -4.61 -7.17
C ARG A 14 7.84 -4.19 -6.90
N GLY A 15 8.16 -2.93 -7.17
CA GLY A 15 9.50 -2.38 -6.92
C GLY A 15 9.90 -2.50 -5.45
N LEU A 16 9.01 -2.14 -4.54
CA LEU A 16 9.22 -2.23 -3.10
C LEU A 16 9.44 -3.69 -2.64
N LEU A 17 8.58 -4.61 -3.03
CA LEU A 17 8.73 -6.04 -2.67
C LEU A 17 10.05 -6.61 -3.19
N ARG A 18 10.48 -6.24 -4.41
CA ARG A 18 11.78 -6.64 -4.96
C ARG A 18 12.94 -6.08 -4.14
N ALA A 19 12.89 -4.81 -3.76
CA ALA A 19 13.91 -4.18 -2.93
C ALA A 19 13.98 -4.81 -1.52
N LEU A 20 12.86 -5.30 -1.01
CA LEU A 20 12.76 -6.04 0.26
C LEU A 20 13.16 -7.53 0.15
N GLY A 21 13.60 -7.98 -1.03
CA GLY A 21 14.11 -9.34 -1.24
C GLY A 21 13.07 -10.37 -1.67
N TYR A 22 11.83 -9.98 -1.98
CA TYR A 22 10.84 -10.90 -2.52
C TYR A 22 11.16 -11.31 -3.96
N SER A 23 11.37 -12.61 -4.18
CA SER A 23 11.72 -13.16 -5.50
C SER A 23 10.53 -13.71 -6.29
N GLY A 24 9.36 -13.87 -5.65
CA GLY A 24 8.15 -14.43 -6.28
C GLY A 24 7.44 -13.50 -7.28
N ARG A 25 6.29 -13.95 -7.78
CA ARG A 25 5.45 -13.15 -8.69
C ARG A 25 4.56 -12.22 -7.88
N VAL A 26 4.61 -10.93 -8.21
CA VAL A 26 3.75 -9.90 -7.60
C VAL A 26 2.71 -9.44 -8.62
N LYS A 27 1.44 -9.68 -8.32
CA LYS A 27 0.27 -9.26 -9.12
C LYS A 27 -0.59 -8.30 -8.30
N SER A 28 -1.42 -7.50 -8.97
CA SER A 28 -2.42 -6.76 -8.22
C SER A 28 -3.50 -7.74 -7.70
N PRO A 29 -3.89 -7.65 -6.42
CA PRO A 29 -4.96 -8.44 -5.83
C PRO A 29 -6.36 -7.87 -6.15
N THR A 30 -6.55 -7.13 -7.25
CA THR A 30 -7.84 -6.46 -7.57
C THR A 30 -9.09 -7.34 -7.42
N TYR A 31 -8.98 -8.65 -7.67
CA TYR A 31 -10.11 -9.60 -7.51
C TYR A 31 -10.09 -10.39 -6.20
N THR A 32 -8.90 -10.64 -5.63
CA THR A 32 -8.75 -11.36 -4.35
C THR A 32 -8.82 -10.42 -3.15
N LEU A 33 -8.83 -9.10 -3.40
CA LEU A 33 -8.73 -7.97 -2.48
C LEU A 33 -7.41 -7.90 -1.71
N ALA A 34 -6.83 -9.03 -1.35
CA ALA A 34 -5.55 -9.13 -0.66
C ALA A 34 -4.63 -10.20 -1.27
N GLU A 35 -3.32 -9.99 -1.14
CA GLU A 35 -2.27 -10.99 -1.28
C GLU A 35 -1.24 -10.78 -0.16
N THR A 36 -0.68 -11.88 0.36
CA THR A 36 0.33 -11.86 1.43
C THR A 36 1.69 -12.27 0.88
N TYR A 37 2.74 -11.60 1.34
CA TYR A 37 4.11 -11.84 0.94
C TYR A 37 5.00 -12.05 2.17
N ASP A 38 5.59 -13.23 2.26
CA ASP A 38 6.57 -13.55 3.30
C ASP A 38 7.92 -12.93 2.93
N LEU A 39 8.39 -11.99 3.76
CA LEU A 39 9.73 -11.41 3.66
C LEU A 39 10.60 -11.95 4.79
N PRO A 40 11.95 -11.86 4.68
CA PRO A 40 12.84 -12.44 5.68
C PRO A 40 12.62 -11.95 7.13
N ALA A 41 12.08 -10.74 7.31
CA ALA A 41 11.92 -10.11 8.63
C ALA A 41 10.46 -9.88 9.06
N PHE A 42 9.50 -9.88 8.13
CA PHE A 42 8.10 -9.57 8.42
C PHE A 42 7.19 -10.05 7.27
N GLU A 43 5.88 -10.10 7.50
CA GLU A 43 4.90 -10.30 6.44
C GLU A 43 4.44 -8.94 5.87
N LEU A 44 4.22 -8.90 4.56
CA LEU A 44 3.61 -7.76 3.89
C LEU A 44 2.25 -8.17 3.30
N TYR A 45 1.21 -7.43 3.66
CA TYR A 45 -0.13 -7.57 3.08
C TYR A 45 -0.34 -6.48 2.04
N HIS A 46 -0.65 -6.88 0.82
CA HIS A 46 -1.02 -5.97 -0.27
C HIS A 46 -2.51 -6.04 -0.48
N PHE A 47 -3.18 -4.91 -0.32
CA PHE A 47 -4.61 -4.76 -0.58
C PHE A 47 -4.82 -3.88 -1.82
N ASP A 48 -5.74 -4.28 -2.70
CA ASP A 48 -6.25 -3.44 -3.79
C ASP A 48 -7.76 -3.38 -3.71
N LEU A 49 -8.26 -2.23 -3.27
CA LEU A 49 -9.67 -2.01 -2.99
C LEU A 49 -10.44 -1.42 -4.17
N TYR A 50 -9.83 -1.31 -5.36
CA TYR A 50 -10.45 -0.68 -6.53
C TYR A 50 -11.87 -1.20 -6.83
N ARG A 51 -12.10 -2.50 -6.62
CA ARG A 51 -13.38 -3.19 -6.87
C ARG A 51 -14.31 -3.26 -5.67
N LEU A 52 -13.90 -2.75 -4.52
CA LEU A 52 -14.77 -2.67 -3.36
C LEU A 52 -15.84 -1.60 -3.61
N HIS A 53 -17.12 -1.98 -3.54
CA HIS A 53 -18.24 -1.08 -3.85
C HIS A 53 -18.84 -0.47 -2.58
N ASP A 54 -18.86 -1.25 -1.49
CA ASP A 54 -19.30 -0.84 -0.17
C ASP A 54 -18.16 -1.00 0.84
N PRO A 55 -17.80 0.04 1.63
CA PRO A 55 -16.79 -0.07 2.68
C PRO A 55 -17.01 -1.24 3.65
N ARG A 56 -18.26 -1.69 3.86
CA ARG A 56 -18.59 -2.84 4.71
C ARG A 56 -18.04 -4.17 4.20
N GLU A 57 -17.82 -4.30 2.88
CA GLU A 57 -17.21 -5.50 2.28
C GLU A 57 -15.81 -5.78 2.87
N TRP A 58 -15.12 -4.75 3.36
CA TRP A 58 -13.87 -4.89 4.11
C TRP A 58 -14.02 -5.80 5.34
N LEU A 59 -15.09 -5.61 6.10
CA LEU A 59 -15.39 -6.40 7.30
C LEU A 59 -15.84 -7.81 6.96
N ASP A 60 -16.63 -7.95 5.89
CA ASP A 60 -17.17 -9.22 5.42
C ASP A 60 -16.06 -10.11 4.83
N ALA A 61 -15.05 -9.50 4.22
CA ALA A 61 -13.83 -10.17 3.76
C ALA A 61 -12.92 -10.64 4.92
N GLY A 62 -13.22 -10.25 6.17
CA GLY A 62 -12.50 -10.71 7.36
C GLY A 62 -11.23 -9.92 7.68
N PHE A 63 -10.97 -8.77 7.05
CA PHE A 63 -9.74 -7.99 7.24
C PHE A 63 -9.74 -7.10 8.51
N ARG A 64 -10.31 -7.59 9.60
CA ARG A 64 -10.55 -6.80 10.83
C ARG A 64 -9.29 -6.45 11.61
N ASP A 65 -8.16 -7.10 11.34
CA ASP A 65 -6.90 -6.94 12.09
C ASP A 65 -5.69 -6.60 11.22
N VAL A 66 -5.89 -5.67 10.28
CA VAL A 66 -4.77 -5.01 9.56
C VAL A 66 -3.80 -4.26 10.49
N SER A 67 -4.11 -4.12 11.78
CA SER A 67 -3.25 -3.47 12.78
C SER A 67 -2.12 -4.36 13.33
N GLY A 68 -2.02 -5.63 12.92
CA GLY A 68 -1.02 -6.59 13.42
C GLY A 68 0.45 -6.24 13.14
N GLN A 69 1.35 -7.18 13.48
CA GLN A 69 2.82 -7.06 13.30
C GLN A 69 3.29 -7.18 11.83
N ALA A 70 2.52 -6.64 10.89
CA ALA A 70 2.78 -6.73 9.47
C ALA A 70 2.80 -5.35 8.81
N VAL A 71 3.43 -5.26 7.64
CA VAL A 71 3.37 -4.06 6.81
C VAL A 71 2.16 -4.18 5.89
N ASN A 72 1.31 -3.15 5.88
CA ASN A 72 0.11 -3.12 5.03
C ASN A 72 0.29 -2.09 3.91
N LEU A 73 0.19 -2.55 2.67
CA LEU A 73 0.18 -1.72 1.47
C LEU A 73 -1.22 -1.70 0.89
N ILE A 74 -1.92 -0.58 1.07
CA ILE A 74 -3.33 -0.46 0.66
C ILE A 74 -3.43 0.47 -0.55
N GLU A 75 -3.83 -0.05 -1.71
CA GLU A 75 -4.25 0.74 -2.88
C GLU A 75 -5.74 1.09 -2.76
N TRP A 76 -6.10 2.33 -3.13
CA TRP A 76 -7.47 2.86 -3.05
C TRP A 76 -8.08 2.84 -1.63
N PRO A 77 -7.40 3.40 -0.62
CA PRO A 77 -7.83 3.33 0.78
C PRO A 77 -9.21 3.99 1.03
N ASP A 78 -9.61 4.95 0.18
CA ASP A 78 -10.90 5.63 0.23
C ASP A 78 -12.09 4.65 0.14
N LYS A 79 -11.90 3.51 -0.52
CA LYS A 79 -12.93 2.50 -0.72
C LYS A 79 -13.36 1.80 0.58
N ALA A 80 -12.48 1.75 1.59
CA ALA A 80 -12.78 1.23 2.91
C ALA A 80 -12.72 2.32 4.00
N ALA A 81 -13.00 3.58 3.62
CA ALA A 81 -12.98 4.71 4.54
C ALA A 81 -13.84 4.44 5.79
N GLY A 82 -13.30 4.76 6.97
CA GLY A 82 -13.91 4.51 8.27
C GLY A 82 -13.60 3.14 8.88
N TRP A 83 -13.08 2.18 8.11
CA TRP A 83 -12.68 0.86 8.60
C TRP A 83 -11.16 0.65 8.64
N LEU A 84 -10.41 1.42 7.86
CA LEU A 84 -8.95 1.33 7.85
C LEU A 84 -8.35 2.04 9.08
N PRO A 85 -7.25 1.50 9.63
CA PRO A 85 -6.46 2.23 10.62
C PRO A 85 -5.87 3.50 9.99
N LEU A 86 -5.48 4.45 10.84
CA LEU A 86 -4.71 5.60 10.38
C LEU A 86 -3.39 5.12 9.77
N PRO A 87 -3.04 5.55 8.53
CA PRO A 87 -1.80 5.14 7.89
C PRO A 87 -0.61 5.78 8.61
N ASP A 88 0.56 5.14 8.55
CA ASP A 88 1.82 5.79 8.91
C ASP A 88 2.31 6.72 7.80
N VAL A 89 2.13 6.32 6.54
CA VAL A 89 2.55 7.06 5.35
C VAL A 89 1.46 7.02 4.29
N ILE A 90 1.12 8.18 3.74
CA ILE A 90 0.32 8.30 2.53
C ILE A 90 1.29 8.48 1.36
N VAL A 91 1.13 7.64 0.34
CA VAL A 91 1.87 7.75 -0.93
C VAL A 91 0.88 8.09 -2.02
N ARG A 92 1.06 9.23 -2.69
CA ARG A 92 0.24 9.69 -3.81
C ARG A 92 1.03 9.61 -5.10
N LEU A 93 0.42 9.01 -6.11
CA LEU A 93 1.00 8.91 -7.45
C LEU A 93 0.17 9.77 -8.41
N THR A 94 0.82 10.75 -9.02
CA THR A 94 0.22 11.64 -10.01
C THR A 94 0.81 11.37 -11.38
N ILE A 95 -0.07 11.27 -12.38
CA ILE A 95 0.32 11.18 -13.79
C ILE A 95 0.50 12.60 -14.32
N THR A 96 1.70 12.91 -14.80
CA THR A 96 1.96 14.11 -15.59
C THR A 96 2.21 13.71 -17.05
N ASP A 97 2.33 14.70 -17.94
CA ASP A 97 2.48 14.45 -19.39
C ASP A 97 3.73 13.62 -19.70
N ASP A 98 4.86 13.93 -19.05
CA ASP A 98 6.16 13.30 -19.32
C ASP A 98 6.68 12.39 -18.20
N ALA A 99 5.98 12.32 -17.06
CA ALA A 99 6.50 11.63 -15.88
C ALA A 99 5.42 11.04 -14.96
N ARG A 100 5.89 10.47 -13.85
CA ARG A 100 5.08 10.15 -12.68
C ARG A 100 5.69 10.85 -11.49
N GLU A 101 4.87 11.58 -10.77
CA GLU A 101 5.27 12.19 -9.51
C GLU A 101 4.81 11.32 -8.36
N VAL A 102 5.66 11.19 -7.35
CA VAL A 102 5.35 10.47 -6.12
C VAL A 102 5.51 11.43 -4.96
N GLU A 103 4.44 11.66 -4.23
CA GLU A 103 4.44 12.41 -2.97
C GLU A 103 4.28 11.41 -1.81
N CYS A 104 5.16 11.48 -0.83
CA CYS A 104 5.08 10.69 0.40
C CYS A 104 4.88 11.62 1.59
N VAL A 105 3.82 11.41 2.35
CA VAL A 105 3.46 12.23 3.51
C VAL A 105 3.33 11.34 4.75
N ALA A 106 4.17 11.58 5.75
CA ALA A 106 4.04 10.93 7.05
C ALA A 106 2.78 11.40 7.77
N GLN A 107 2.10 10.47 8.43
CA GLN A 107 0.88 10.68 9.21
C GLN A 107 1.04 10.21 10.67
N SER A 108 2.19 9.62 11.00
CA SER A 108 2.57 9.20 12.35
C SER A 108 4.05 9.47 12.60
N ALA A 109 4.49 9.45 13.86
CA ALA A 109 5.92 9.56 14.20
C ALA A 109 6.75 8.45 13.54
N ARG A 110 6.22 7.22 13.54
CA ARG A 110 6.83 6.07 12.87
C ARG A 110 6.93 6.29 11.35
N GLY A 111 5.93 6.91 10.74
CA GLY A 111 5.95 7.32 9.33
C GLY A 111 7.04 8.35 9.02
N THR A 112 7.26 9.31 9.92
CA THR A 112 8.37 10.27 9.80
C THR A 112 9.70 9.52 9.81
N ASP A 113 9.92 8.63 10.78
CA ASP A 113 11.16 7.83 10.88
C ASP A 113 11.42 7.03 9.59
N TYR A 114 10.37 6.44 9.00
CA TYR A 114 10.47 5.73 7.71
C TYR A 114 10.92 6.65 6.57
N LEU A 115 10.27 7.80 6.41
CA LEU A 115 10.59 8.72 5.32
C LEU A 115 11.97 9.38 5.49
N GLU A 116 12.36 9.72 6.72
CA GLU A 116 13.69 10.26 6.99
C GLU A 116 14.78 9.24 6.68
N THR A 117 14.61 7.98 7.07
CA THR A 117 15.57 6.91 6.76
C THR A 117 15.70 6.69 5.25
N CYS A 118 14.60 6.78 4.50
CA CYS A 118 14.62 6.64 3.04
C CYS A 118 15.23 7.86 2.33
N CYS A 119 14.98 9.08 2.80
CA CYS A 119 15.39 10.32 2.15
C CYS A 119 16.78 10.82 2.56
N SER A 120 17.32 10.39 3.70
CA SER A 120 18.67 10.76 4.17
C SER A 120 19.81 10.01 3.47
N SER A 121 19.48 9.18 2.47
CA SER A 121 20.45 8.42 1.67
C SER A 121 20.75 9.05 0.28
N CYS A 122 20.36 10.30 0.04
CA CYS A 122 20.64 11.05 -1.20
C CYS A 122 21.81 12.02 -1.04
#